data_AF-A0AAJ0HI61-F1
#
_entry.id   AF-A0AAJ0HI61-F1
#
_cell.length_a   1.000
_cell.length_b   1.000
_cell.length_c   1.000
_cell.angle_alpha   90.00
_cell.angle_beta   90.00
_cell.angle_gamma   90.00
#
_symmetry.space_group_name_H-M   'P 1'
#
loop_
_entity.id
_entity.type
_entity.pdbx_description
1 polymer ?
#
loop_
_entity_poly.entity_id
_entity_poly.type
_entity_poly.pdbx_seq_one_letter_code
_entity_poly.pdbx_strand_id
1 'polypeptide(L)'
;MGALLNVLLSRRKFVLAGLGLVFVWALVLASPMTQLDWSCEDTASSGMLCSSLARSGSAISSSTAAVHGLPSEYRAVSPDQQQCDELWGHGYLRQLATHQQAYCKAGSESRLQCFKAERLPKPWPGSDWGVDSICLAQGVRYKPLDQEQEGAEGSEEQKKAFRMQCRPRNFTAESLASEQAAASLHGFQAIDSFNTYWFETGVGPQISEFDFTASPDPSCTASSNTSSWTLLVRREYTGNIWHKLMELWQAMLTLDALRLAINPSTNAPWLSAPDLTANLQIVLEDDRPEQLDPWWSLLNARPPLRRSALAPHTCLGNVILPLAGSASPFWSALLTAVPHAACRAAPSLADAFVDRVLRFLELDARPVSDVHAGEEGNPVVVTVIDRQVNRKIFGLPKMMATLRARWGGRVRFHVVDFAAIELREQVRLVLGSDVLVGHHGAGLTHVLWLPTESAVVEILPPVFSNLGFRYLSRDRGHVHLTMHEMWPEEWNKTVNALEYPQGWKAPTSDGGWQEFEWSYMTEDEFVGTVEAAIRSQVGRKMVA
;
A
#
# COMPACT_ATOMS: atom_id res chain seq x y z
N MET A 1 32.55 -8.12 -22.44
CA MET A 1 32.73 -6.81 -23.10
C MET A 1 31.64 -6.57 -24.16
N GLY A 2 30.36 -6.65 -23.78
CA GLY A 2 29.24 -6.50 -24.71
C GLY A 2 27.92 -6.24 -23.98
N ALA A 3 27.95 -5.41 -22.93
CA ALA A 3 26.77 -5.05 -22.14
C ALA A 3 26.91 -3.66 -21.48
N LEU A 4 27.63 -2.74 -22.13
CA LEU A 4 27.89 -1.38 -21.61
C LEU A 4 27.51 -0.26 -22.58
N LEU A 5 26.83 -0.59 -23.70
CA LEU A 5 26.58 0.38 -24.79
C LEU A 5 25.13 0.86 -24.97
N ASN A 6 24.14 0.32 -24.26
CA ASN A 6 22.73 0.71 -24.46
C ASN A 6 22.14 1.69 -23.44
N VAL A 7 22.92 2.11 -22.42
CA VAL A 7 22.45 3.09 -21.42
C VAL A 7 22.84 4.54 -21.79
N LEU A 8 23.66 4.74 -22.83
CA LEU A 8 24.21 6.05 -23.20
C LEU A 8 23.43 6.82 -24.29
N LEU A 9 22.30 6.32 -24.80
CA LEU A 9 21.59 6.94 -25.93
C LEU A 9 20.24 7.59 -25.63
N SER A 10 19.78 7.66 -24.37
CA SER A 10 18.53 8.37 -24.03
C SER A 10 18.73 9.80 -23.47
N ARG A 11 19.95 10.17 -23.06
CA ARG A 11 20.23 11.49 -22.45
C ARG A 11 20.68 12.56 -23.42
N ARG A 12 19.93 12.80 -24.51
CA ARG A 12 20.09 14.02 -25.32
C ARG A 12 18.75 14.43 -25.93
N LYS A 13 17.99 15.25 -25.20
CA LYS A 13 17.20 16.39 -25.68
C LYS A 13 16.56 17.09 -24.48
N PHE A 14 16.42 18.41 -24.58
CA PHE A 14 15.90 19.39 -23.61
C PHE A 14 16.94 20.16 -22.80
N VAL A 15 17.54 21.12 -23.51
CA VAL A 15 18.10 22.37 -22.99
C VAL A 15 17.52 23.50 -23.85
N LEU A 16 17.05 24.58 -23.19
CA LEU A 16 16.67 25.92 -23.66
C LEU A 16 15.22 26.21 -24.13
N ALA A 17 14.46 26.85 -23.23
CA ALA A 17 13.88 28.21 -23.34
C ALA A 17 13.24 28.54 -21.97
N GLY A 18 13.37 29.69 -21.31
CA GLY A 18 13.75 31.03 -21.72
C GLY A 18 12.77 32.02 -21.08
N LEU A 19 13.16 32.58 -19.92
CA LEU A 19 12.67 33.74 -19.14
C LEU A 19 11.53 34.64 -19.67
N GLY A 20 10.66 35.09 -18.75
CA GLY A 20 9.74 36.23 -18.93
C GLY A 20 9.03 36.75 -17.66
N LEU A 21 9.71 37.64 -16.92
CA LEU A 21 9.28 38.81 -16.12
C LEU A 21 7.94 38.88 -15.32
N VAL A 22 8.14 39.04 -14.00
CA VAL A 22 7.55 39.95 -12.97
C VAL A 22 6.52 41.02 -13.39
N PHE A 23 5.40 41.16 -12.64
CA PHE A 23 4.92 42.43 -12.01
C PHE A 23 3.86 42.19 -10.91
N VAL A 24 3.85 43.11 -9.93
CA VAL A 24 3.19 43.12 -8.60
C VAL A 24 1.84 43.88 -8.62
N TRP A 25 1.04 43.74 -7.54
CA TRP A 25 0.04 44.65 -6.88
C TRP A 25 -1.34 43.97 -6.70
N ALA A 26 -2.15 44.15 -5.66
CA ALA A 26 -2.06 44.55 -4.24
C ALA A 26 -3.45 44.27 -3.60
N LEU A 27 -3.51 44.19 -2.26
CA LEU A 27 -4.71 44.01 -1.40
C LEU A 27 -5.75 45.14 -1.49
N VAL A 28 -7.05 44.80 -1.35
CA VAL A 28 -8.08 45.60 -0.63
C VAL A 28 -9.11 44.68 0.05
N LEU A 29 -9.51 45.06 1.27
CA LEU A 29 -10.42 44.41 2.22
C LEU A 29 -11.91 44.77 2.03
N ALA A 30 -12.76 43.94 2.65
CA ALA A 30 -14.05 44.24 3.34
C ALA A 30 -15.39 44.17 2.55
N SER A 31 -16.28 43.27 2.99
CA SER A 31 -17.57 43.59 3.68
C SER A 31 -18.43 42.34 4.01
N PRO A 32 -19.43 42.43 4.95
CA PRO A 32 -20.02 41.30 5.68
C PRO A 32 -21.53 41.05 5.44
N MET A 33 -22.09 40.01 6.13
CA MET A 33 -23.52 39.76 6.49
C MET A 33 -24.49 39.45 5.32
N THR A 34 -25.56 38.65 5.39
CA THR A 34 -26.33 37.92 6.44
C THR A 34 -27.32 36.96 5.75
N GLN A 35 -27.68 35.89 6.48
CA GLN A 35 -28.96 35.14 6.54
C GLN A 35 -29.94 35.13 5.35
N LEU A 36 -30.45 33.93 5.03
CA LEU A 36 -31.88 33.72 4.83
C LEU A 36 -32.31 32.30 5.24
N ASP A 37 -33.50 32.31 5.80
CA ASP A 37 -34.23 31.37 6.64
C ASP A 37 -35.22 30.56 5.79
N TRP A 38 -35.39 29.26 6.02
CA TRP A 38 -36.54 28.50 5.50
C TRP A 38 -37.02 27.47 6.53
N SER A 39 -38.23 27.74 7.03
CA SER A 39 -39.08 26.93 7.89
C SER A 39 -39.78 25.79 7.12
N CYS A 40 -40.18 24.76 7.85
CA CYS A 40 -41.33 23.92 7.51
C CYS A 40 -42.00 23.47 8.82
N GLU A 41 -43.21 23.96 9.05
CA GLU A 41 -44.20 23.43 9.99
C GLU A 41 -45.14 22.46 9.26
N ASP A 42 -45.68 21.48 10.00
CA ASP A 42 -47.03 20.89 9.94
C ASP A 42 -46.99 19.51 10.63
N THR A 43 -47.93 18.99 11.42
CA THR A 43 -49.17 19.41 12.07
C THR A 43 -49.53 18.30 13.09
N ALA A 44 -50.27 18.64 14.16
CA ALA A 44 -50.71 17.73 15.22
C ALA A 44 -52.06 17.06 14.94
N SER A 45 -52.37 15.91 15.58
CA SER A 45 -53.68 15.71 16.26
C SER A 45 -53.82 14.40 17.08
N SER A 46 -54.27 14.59 18.34
CA SER A 46 -55.37 13.89 19.05
C SER A 46 -55.27 12.44 19.57
N GLY A 47 -55.60 12.26 20.85
CA GLY A 47 -56.46 11.14 21.31
C GLY A 47 -56.12 10.47 22.65
N MET A 48 -56.95 10.71 23.67
CA MET A 48 -56.86 10.24 25.07
C MET A 48 -57.37 8.81 25.34
N LEU A 49 -56.75 8.18 26.36
CA LEU A 49 -57.29 7.34 27.46
C LEU A 49 -58.17 6.10 27.19
N CYS A 50 -57.66 4.92 27.59
CA CYS A 50 -58.41 3.99 28.44
C CYS A 50 -57.47 3.09 29.28
N SER A 51 -57.89 2.86 30.52
CA SER A 51 -57.17 2.32 31.67
C SER A 51 -57.41 0.82 31.92
N SER A 52 -56.41 0.09 32.43
CA SER A 52 -56.43 -0.65 33.72
C SER A 52 -55.55 -1.91 33.79
N LEU A 53 -54.65 -1.90 34.80
CA LEU A 53 -54.28 -2.97 35.74
C LEU A 53 -53.74 -4.33 35.21
N ALA A 54 -52.43 -4.57 35.36
CA ALA A 54 -51.87 -5.46 36.40
C ALA A 54 -50.34 -5.67 36.29
N ARG A 55 -49.65 -5.34 37.40
CA ARG A 55 -48.47 -5.98 38.06
C ARG A 55 -47.57 -6.92 37.25
N SER A 56 -46.26 -7.00 37.41
CA SER A 56 -45.24 -6.24 38.15
C SER A 56 -43.94 -7.01 37.85
N GLY A 57 -43.14 -6.49 36.92
CA GLY A 57 -41.76 -6.88 36.72
C GLY A 57 -41.07 -5.58 36.34
N SER A 58 -40.23 -5.04 37.22
CA SER A 58 -39.53 -3.79 36.97
C SER A 58 -38.47 -4.06 35.91
N ALA A 59 -38.90 -4.02 34.64
CA ALA A 59 -38.02 -3.75 33.53
C ALA A 59 -37.51 -2.32 33.76
N ILE A 60 -36.20 -2.19 33.94
CA ILE A 60 -35.54 -0.89 33.78
C ILE A 60 -35.84 -0.48 32.34
N SER A 61 -36.84 0.38 32.19
CA SER A 61 -37.14 1.03 30.93
C SER A 61 -35.91 1.86 30.58
N SER A 62 -35.11 1.32 29.67
CA SER A 62 -34.08 2.06 28.96
C SER A 62 -34.79 3.15 28.14
N SER A 63 -35.14 4.24 28.82
CA SER A 63 -35.37 5.53 28.22
C SER A 63 -34.05 5.93 27.56
N THR A 64 -33.84 5.51 26.31
CA THR A 64 -32.87 6.17 25.44
C THR A 64 -33.44 7.55 25.20
N ALA A 65 -33.11 8.48 26.10
CA ALA A 65 -33.30 9.89 25.84
C ALA A 65 -32.68 10.15 24.46
N ALA A 66 -33.42 10.83 23.57
CA ALA A 66 -32.87 11.24 22.30
C ALA A 66 -31.68 12.17 22.60
N VAL A 67 -30.47 11.62 22.52
CA VAL A 67 -29.25 12.37 22.71
C VAL A 67 -29.19 13.33 21.53
N HIS A 68 -29.24 14.64 21.81
CA HIS A 68 -29.00 15.65 20.80
C HIS A 68 -27.67 15.34 20.11
N GLY A 69 -27.65 15.40 18.77
CA GLY A 69 -26.43 15.16 18.01
C GLY A 69 -25.28 16.04 18.52
N LEU A 70 -24.06 15.49 18.49
CA LEU A 70 -22.87 16.20 18.95
C LEU A 70 -22.77 17.59 18.29
N PRO A 71 -22.35 18.65 19.01
CA PRO A 71 -22.06 19.94 18.39
C PRO A 71 -21.08 19.78 17.21
N SER A 72 -21.13 20.68 16.22
CA SER A 72 -20.35 20.54 14.98
C SER A 72 -18.84 20.48 15.23
N GLU A 73 -18.38 21.10 16.31
CA GLU A 73 -17.00 21.08 16.79
C GLU A 73 -16.50 19.66 17.13
N TYR A 74 -17.40 18.78 17.58
CA TYR A 74 -17.09 17.37 17.87
C TYR A 74 -17.25 16.46 16.64
N ARG A 75 -17.77 17.00 15.53
CA ARG A 75 -17.91 16.30 14.23
C ARG A 75 -16.93 16.80 13.18
N ALA A 76 -16.23 17.91 13.44
CA ALA A 76 -15.30 18.52 12.51
C ALA A 76 -14.07 17.64 12.33
N VAL A 77 -13.99 16.95 11.19
CA VAL A 77 -12.78 16.28 10.72
C VAL A 77 -11.95 17.31 9.98
N SER A 78 -10.69 17.53 10.39
CA SER A 78 -9.80 18.47 9.69
C SER A 78 -9.63 18.06 8.21
N PRO A 79 -9.42 18.99 7.28
CA PRO A 79 -9.19 18.68 5.87
C PRO A 79 -8.12 17.60 5.66
N ASP A 80 -7.02 17.66 6.42
CA ASP A 80 -5.96 16.65 6.40
C ASP A 80 -6.44 15.25 6.76
N GLN A 81 -7.38 15.11 7.69
CA GLN A 81 -7.95 13.81 8.10
C GLN A 81 -8.98 13.30 7.10
N GLN A 82 -9.71 14.20 6.42
CA GLN A 82 -10.61 13.81 5.33
C GLN A 82 -9.80 13.27 4.14
N GLN A 83 -8.79 14.03 3.72
CA GLN A 83 -7.83 13.59 2.71
C GLN A 83 -7.16 12.28 3.12
N CYS A 84 -6.92 12.11 4.44
CA CYS A 84 -6.34 10.90 4.96
C CYS A 84 -7.19 9.66 4.75
N ASP A 85 -8.46 9.74 5.15
CA ASP A 85 -9.41 8.66 4.97
C ASP A 85 -9.70 8.37 3.50
N GLU A 86 -9.74 9.41 2.67
CA GLU A 86 -9.95 9.30 1.21
C GLU A 86 -8.87 8.50 0.49
N LEU A 87 -7.63 8.50 1.00
CA LEU A 87 -6.46 8.00 0.26
C LEU A 87 -5.73 6.85 0.95
N TRP A 88 -5.73 6.83 2.28
CA TRP A 88 -5.07 5.80 3.10
C TRP A 88 -6.06 4.99 3.94
N GLY A 89 -7.28 5.51 4.12
CA GLY A 89 -8.39 4.84 4.77
C GLY A 89 -9.31 4.10 3.79
N HIS A 90 -10.54 3.89 4.25
CA HIS A 90 -11.56 3.16 3.48
C HIS A 90 -12.11 3.95 2.28
N GLY A 91 -11.86 5.26 2.24
CA GLY A 91 -12.22 6.10 1.10
C GLY A 91 -11.53 5.68 -0.19
N TYR A 92 -10.29 5.18 -0.13
CA TYR A 92 -9.56 4.70 -1.32
C TYR A 92 -10.27 3.48 -1.94
N LEU A 93 -10.71 2.54 -1.10
CA LEU A 93 -11.53 1.39 -1.55
C LEU A 93 -12.89 1.84 -2.11
N ARG A 94 -13.52 2.84 -1.49
CA ARG A 94 -14.77 3.41 -1.99
C ARG A 94 -14.59 4.04 -3.37
N GLN A 95 -13.50 4.77 -3.61
CA GLN A 95 -13.19 5.32 -4.92
C GLN A 95 -13.09 4.23 -5.98
N LEU A 96 -12.29 3.19 -5.73
CA LEU A 96 -12.21 2.02 -6.62
C LEU A 96 -13.59 1.37 -6.86
N ALA A 97 -14.41 1.27 -5.82
CA ALA A 97 -15.71 0.61 -5.92
C ALA A 97 -16.75 1.40 -6.72
N THR A 98 -16.70 2.73 -6.69
CA THR A 98 -17.72 3.60 -7.30
C THR A 98 -17.31 4.15 -8.66
N HIS A 99 -16.01 4.30 -8.94
CA HIS A 99 -15.53 4.87 -10.20
C HIS A 99 -15.18 3.74 -11.17
N GLN A 100 -16.17 3.31 -11.94
CA GLN A 100 -16.04 2.20 -12.87
C GLN A 100 -16.58 2.54 -14.26
N GLN A 101 -15.93 2.05 -15.31
CA GLN A 101 -16.30 2.31 -16.70
C GLN A 101 -16.15 1.05 -17.56
N ALA A 102 -17.13 0.79 -18.42
CA ALA A 102 -17.04 -0.23 -19.47
C ALA A 102 -16.14 0.24 -20.63
N TYR A 103 -15.21 -0.60 -21.06
CA TYR A 103 -14.22 -0.30 -22.12
C TYR A 103 -14.56 -0.93 -23.47
N CYS A 104 -15.46 -1.91 -23.50
CA CYS A 104 -15.97 -2.47 -24.76
C CYS A 104 -17.24 -1.71 -25.21
N LYS A 105 -17.43 -1.56 -26.51
CA LYS A 105 -18.67 -1.04 -27.10
C LYS A 105 -19.82 -2.00 -26.85
N ALA A 106 -21.04 -1.47 -26.80
CA ALA A 106 -22.26 -2.28 -26.79
C ALA A 106 -22.28 -3.27 -27.97
N GLY A 107 -22.76 -4.49 -27.73
CA GLY A 107 -22.75 -5.58 -28.71
C GLY A 107 -21.40 -6.30 -28.85
N SER A 108 -20.41 -6.02 -28.00
CA SER A 108 -19.24 -6.89 -27.86
C SER A 108 -19.61 -8.18 -27.12
N GLU A 109 -19.07 -9.31 -27.57
CA GLU A 109 -19.30 -10.63 -26.97
C GLU A 109 -18.48 -10.84 -25.70
N SER A 110 -17.27 -10.26 -25.64
CA SER A 110 -16.47 -10.15 -24.41
C SER A 110 -16.69 -8.78 -23.76
N ARG A 111 -16.42 -8.68 -22.45
CA ARG A 111 -16.56 -7.43 -21.69
C ARG A 111 -15.26 -7.07 -21.01
N LEU A 112 -15.00 -5.77 -20.88
CA LEU A 112 -13.90 -5.22 -20.12
C LEU A 112 -14.47 -4.07 -19.30
N GLN A 113 -14.39 -4.21 -17.97
CA GLN A 113 -14.79 -3.21 -17.01
C GLN A 113 -13.55 -2.78 -16.25
N CYS A 114 -13.23 -1.50 -16.19
CA CYS A 114 -12.12 -1.01 -15.38
C CYS A 114 -12.59 0.00 -14.35
N PHE A 115 -11.82 0.09 -13.27
CA PHE A 115 -12.12 0.91 -12.11
C PHE A 115 -10.90 1.75 -11.77
N LYS A 116 -11.12 2.90 -11.14
CA LYS A 116 -10.04 3.82 -10.81
C LYS A 116 -10.09 4.37 -9.39
N ALA A 117 -8.95 4.75 -8.85
CA ALA A 117 -8.83 5.64 -7.70
C ALA A 117 -7.80 6.72 -7.97
N GLU A 118 -8.05 7.92 -7.44
CA GLU A 118 -7.18 9.06 -7.68
C GLU A 118 -5.93 8.99 -6.80
N ARG A 119 -4.80 9.44 -7.35
CA ARG A 119 -3.56 9.63 -6.61
C ARG A 119 -3.41 11.09 -6.20
N LEU A 120 -2.56 11.31 -5.20
CA LEU A 120 -2.19 12.65 -4.78
C LEU A 120 -1.47 13.39 -5.92
N PRO A 121 -1.77 14.68 -6.14
CA PRO A 121 -1.07 15.49 -7.12
C PRO A 121 0.37 15.79 -6.65
N LYS A 122 1.17 16.41 -7.51
CA LYS A 122 2.50 16.91 -7.14
C LYS A 122 2.40 17.80 -5.88
N PRO A 123 3.37 17.73 -4.94
CA PRO A 123 4.69 17.11 -5.05
C PRO A 123 4.80 15.66 -4.52
N TRP A 124 3.69 14.93 -4.38
CA TRP A 124 3.72 13.58 -3.82
C TRP A 124 4.36 12.56 -4.77
N PRO A 125 5.18 11.61 -4.28
CA PRO A 125 5.72 10.55 -5.12
C PRO A 125 4.63 9.74 -5.83
N GLY A 126 4.90 9.33 -7.06
CA GLY A 126 3.94 8.59 -7.87
C GLY A 126 2.77 9.43 -8.39
N SER A 127 2.77 10.76 -8.21
CA SER A 127 1.74 11.64 -8.77
C SER A 127 1.68 11.60 -10.29
N ASP A 128 2.79 11.28 -10.96
CA ASP A 128 2.86 11.22 -12.43
C ASP A 128 2.01 10.09 -13.03
N TRP A 129 1.65 9.06 -12.25
CA TRP A 129 0.66 8.06 -12.66
C TRP A 129 -0.77 8.64 -12.67
N GLY A 130 -1.07 9.62 -11.82
CA GLY A 130 -2.38 10.28 -11.74
C GLY A 130 -3.49 9.43 -11.13
N VAL A 131 -3.74 8.22 -11.65
CA VAL A 131 -4.77 7.29 -11.17
C VAL A 131 -4.24 5.87 -11.05
N ASP A 132 -4.78 5.12 -10.11
CA ASP A 132 -4.60 3.68 -10.03
C ASP A 132 -5.76 2.96 -10.68
N SER A 133 -5.47 1.89 -11.42
CA SER A 133 -6.47 1.15 -12.21
C SER A 133 -6.51 -0.32 -11.85
N ILE A 134 -7.72 -0.89 -11.83
CA ILE A 134 -7.98 -2.32 -11.88
C ILE A 134 -8.87 -2.61 -13.09
N CYS A 135 -8.76 -3.80 -13.68
CA CYS A 135 -9.66 -4.22 -14.76
C CYS A 135 -10.19 -5.63 -14.54
N LEU A 136 -11.43 -5.85 -14.98
CA LEU A 136 -12.12 -7.12 -15.03
C LEU A 136 -12.51 -7.41 -16.48
N ALA A 137 -11.86 -8.40 -17.07
CA ALA A 137 -12.15 -8.92 -18.39
C ALA A 137 -13.05 -10.15 -18.29
N GLN A 138 -14.05 -10.29 -19.16
CA GLN A 138 -14.96 -11.42 -19.19
C GLN A 138 -15.03 -12.07 -20.56
N GLY A 139 -15.01 -13.41 -20.58
CA GLY A 139 -14.95 -14.21 -21.81
C GLY A 139 -13.60 -14.03 -22.51
N VAL A 140 -12.54 -14.53 -21.88
CA VAL A 140 -11.14 -14.38 -22.34
C VAL A 140 -10.61 -15.74 -22.74
N ARG A 141 -10.16 -15.88 -23.99
CA ARG A 141 -9.50 -17.10 -24.46
C ARG A 141 -8.01 -17.02 -24.16
N TYR A 142 -7.49 -17.94 -23.35
CA TYR A 142 -6.06 -18.09 -23.11
C TYR A 142 -5.40 -18.87 -24.25
N LYS A 143 -4.31 -18.33 -24.81
CA LYS A 143 -3.46 -18.99 -25.80
C LYS A 143 -1.99 -18.82 -25.36
N PRO A 144 -1.28 -19.90 -25.00
CA PRO A 144 0.14 -19.80 -24.63
C PRO A 144 0.97 -19.17 -25.75
N LEU A 145 1.97 -18.37 -25.38
CA LEU A 145 2.84 -17.65 -26.33
C LEU A 145 3.72 -18.61 -27.17
N ASP A 146 4.00 -19.81 -26.66
CA ASP A 146 4.91 -20.78 -27.30
C ASP A 146 4.22 -21.73 -28.30
N GLN A 147 2.89 -21.59 -28.49
CA GLN A 147 2.12 -22.43 -29.41
C GLN A 147 1.65 -21.64 -30.65
N GLU A 148 2.60 -21.21 -31.50
CA GLU A 148 2.45 -21.18 -32.97
C GLU A 148 3.74 -20.76 -33.71
N GLN A 149 4.30 -21.74 -34.44
CA GLN A 149 5.20 -21.70 -35.61
C GLN A 149 6.60 -21.08 -35.49
N GLU A 150 7.60 -21.97 -35.38
CA GLU A 150 8.89 -21.83 -36.05
C GLU A 150 8.66 -21.36 -37.50
N GLY A 151 8.92 -20.08 -37.80
CA GLY A 151 8.87 -19.60 -39.18
C GLY A 151 8.56 -18.12 -39.41
N ALA A 152 8.06 -17.37 -38.42
CA ALA A 152 7.80 -15.94 -38.58
C ALA A 152 8.70 -15.12 -37.64
N GLU A 153 9.83 -14.65 -38.15
CA GLU A 153 10.58 -13.58 -37.48
C GLU A 153 9.74 -12.29 -37.49
N GLY A 154 9.35 -11.80 -36.31
CA GLY A 154 9.26 -10.35 -36.07
C GLY A 154 7.93 -9.63 -36.31
N SER A 155 6.76 -10.20 -35.97
CA SER A 155 5.52 -9.40 -35.85
C SER A 155 5.07 -9.23 -34.40
N GLU A 156 4.52 -8.05 -34.05
CA GLU A 156 3.96 -7.76 -32.71
C GLU A 156 2.83 -8.73 -32.29
N GLU A 157 2.24 -9.47 -33.23
CA GLU A 157 1.20 -10.48 -32.98
C GLU A 157 1.68 -11.66 -32.11
N GLN A 158 2.99 -11.94 -32.05
CA GLN A 158 3.55 -13.06 -31.28
C GLN A 158 3.57 -12.86 -29.76
N LYS A 159 3.11 -11.70 -29.24
CA LYS A 159 3.10 -11.39 -27.79
C LYS A 159 1.72 -11.43 -27.13
N LYS A 160 0.68 -11.89 -27.83
CA LYS A 160 -0.71 -11.85 -27.35
C LYS A 160 -1.15 -13.18 -26.75
N ALA A 161 -1.05 -13.30 -25.42
CA ALA A 161 -1.43 -14.52 -24.69
C ALA A 161 -2.93 -14.64 -24.43
N PHE A 162 -3.67 -13.54 -24.54
CA PHE A 162 -5.09 -13.48 -24.20
C PHE A 162 -5.88 -12.88 -25.36
N ARG A 163 -6.99 -13.50 -25.74
CA ARG A 163 -7.86 -13.05 -26.84
C ARG A 163 -9.24 -12.70 -26.32
N MET A 164 -9.78 -11.57 -26.76
CA MET A 164 -11.09 -11.07 -26.36
C MET A 164 -11.88 -10.53 -27.55
N GLN A 165 -13.17 -10.86 -27.60
CA GLN A 165 -14.12 -10.34 -28.58
C GLN A 165 -14.71 -9.01 -28.12
N CYS A 166 -13.82 -8.08 -27.79
CA CYS A 166 -14.16 -6.76 -27.26
C CYS A 166 -13.81 -5.70 -28.29
N ARG A 167 -14.80 -4.97 -28.79
CA ARG A 167 -14.54 -3.79 -29.63
C ARG A 167 -14.23 -2.62 -28.71
N PRO A 168 -12.97 -2.15 -28.62
CA PRO A 168 -12.62 -1.11 -27.66
C PRO A 168 -13.34 0.20 -27.99
N ARG A 169 -13.75 0.90 -26.93
CA ARG A 169 -14.22 2.29 -26.99
C ARG A 169 -13.06 3.23 -27.28
N ASN A 170 -13.36 4.35 -27.93
CA ASN A 170 -12.35 5.38 -28.23
C ASN A 170 -12.60 6.56 -27.29
N PHE A 171 -12.05 6.48 -26.08
CA PHE A 171 -12.30 7.49 -25.05
C PHE A 171 -11.84 8.89 -25.47
N THR A 172 -10.76 8.99 -26.25
CA THR A 172 -10.30 10.29 -26.78
C THR A 172 -11.38 10.93 -27.66
N ALA A 173 -11.91 10.20 -28.65
CA ALA A 173 -12.96 10.71 -29.51
C ALA A 173 -14.27 10.96 -28.74
N GLU A 174 -14.62 10.07 -27.81
CA GLU A 174 -15.84 10.20 -27.01
C GLU A 174 -15.78 11.41 -26.07
N SER A 175 -14.63 11.69 -25.43
CA SER A 175 -14.47 12.88 -24.58
C SER A 175 -14.59 14.20 -25.34
N LEU A 176 -14.26 14.21 -26.64
CA LEU A 176 -14.36 15.40 -27.49
C LEU A 176 -15.77 15.62 -28.03
N ALA A 177 -16.68 14.64 -27.87
CA ALA A 177 -18.02 14.72 -28.42
C ALA A 177 -18.93 15.70 -27.66
N SER A 178 -18.74 15.84 -26.34
CA SER A 178 -19.46 16.80 -25.50
C SER A 178 -18.80 16.99 -24.13
N GLU A 179 -19.12 18.09 -23.44
CA GLU A 179 -18.67 18.33 -22.06
C GLU A 179 -19.15 17.24 -21.10
N GLN A 180 -20.36 16.72 -21.28
CA GLN A 180 -20.90 15.66 -20.44
C GLN A 180 -20.17 14.33 -20.66
N ALA A 181 -19.79 14.02 -21.90
CA ALA A 181 -18.96 12.85 -22.20
C ALA A 181 -17.56 13.00 -21.59
N ALA A 182 -16.94 14.18 -21.71
CA ALA A 182 -15.67 14.50 -21.07
C ALA A 182 -15.74 14.32 -19.54
N ALA A 183 -16.78 14.84 -18.90
CA ALA A 183 -16.98 14.70 -17.46
C ALA A 183 -17.16 13.24 -17.03
N SER A 184 -17.92 12.44 -17.78
CA SER A 184 -18.13 11.01 -17.48
C SER A 184 -16.86 10.16 -17.61
N LEU A 185 -15.93 10.58 -18.48
CA LEU A 185 -14.66 9.90 -18.71
C LEU A 185 -13.50 10.52 -17.93
N HIS A 186 -13.76 11.54 -17.10
CA HIS A 186 -12.73 12.27 -16.38
C HIS A 186 -11.83 11.33 -15.55
N GLY A 187 -10.54 11.35 -15.83
CA GLY A 187 -9.52 10.53 -15.16
C GLY A 187 -9.53 9.04 -15.51
N PHE A 188 -10.37 8.57 -16.43
CA PHE A 188 -10.20 7.23 -17.02
C PHE A 188 -9.16 7.27 -18.13
N GLN A 189 -8.26 6.29 -18.14
CA GLN A 189 -7.23 6.15 -19.17
C GLN A 189 -7.80 5.44 -20.40
N ALA A 190 -7.32 5.79 -21.59
CA ALA A 190 -7.63 5.01 -22.79
C ALA A 190 -6.96 3.62 -22.70
N ILE A 191 -7.47 2.65 -23.47
CA ILE A 191 -7.04 1.25 -23.35
C ILE A 191 -5.54 1.03 -23.61
N ASP A 192 -4.93 1.91 -24.40
CA ASP A 192 -3.52 1.93 -24.80
C ASP A 192 -2.66 2.89 -23.95
N SER A 193 -3.27 3.58 -22.97
CA SER A 193 -2.59 4.60 -22.16
C SER A 193 -2.65 4.34 -20.67
N PHE A 194 -3.01 3.11 -20.26
CA PHE A 194 -2.90 2.68 -18.86
C PHE A 194 -1.47 2.77 -18.34
N ASN A 195 -1.35 3.09 -17.05
CA ASN A 195 -0.05 3.27 -16.41
C ASN A 195 0.78 1.99 -16.39
N THR A 196 2.09 2.20 -16.53
CA THR A 196 3.13 1.23 -16.24
C THR A 196 3.80 1.60 -14.91
N TYR A 197 3.80 0.66 -13.99
CA TYR A 197 4.37 0.82 -12.67
C TYR A 197 5.77 0.19 -12.60
N TRP A 198 6.35 0.11 -11.41
CA TRP A 198 7.66 -0.50 -11.24
C TRP A 198 7.72 -1.92 -11.77
N PHE A 199 8.87 -2.28 -12.33
CA PHE A 199 9.12 -3.60 -12.92
C PHE A 199 8.08 -4.01 -13.98
N GLU A 200 7.57 -3.04 -14.74
CA GLU A 200 6.59 -3.28 -15.81
C GLU A 200 5.31 -3.98 -15.30
N THR A 201 4.85 -3.60 -14.11
CA THR A 201 3.60 -4.10 -13.52
C THR A 201 2.41 -3.16 -13.76
N GLY A 202 1.22 -3.65 -13.42
CA GLY A 202 -0.06 -2.95 -13.54
C GLY A 202 -0.81 -3.23 -14.82
N VAL A 203 -1.99 -2.61 -14.96
CA VAL A 203 -2.91 -2.85 -16.06
C VAL A 203 -2.28 -2.59 -17.42
N GLY A 204 -1.47 -1.54 -17.59
CA GLY A 204 -0.89 -1.19 -18.90
C GLY A 204 -0.04 -2.30 -19.51
N PRO A 205 0.99 -2.78 -18.81
CA PRO A 205 1.77 -3.91 -19.29
C PRO A 205 0.97 -5.20 -19.46
N GLN A 206 0.01 -5.49 -18.58
CA GLN A 206 -0.80 -6.72 -18.68
C GLN A 206 -1.79 -6.68 -19.85
N ILE A 207 -2.49 -5.56 -20.05
CA ILE A 207 -3.45 -5.39 -21.15
C ILE A 207 -2.77 -5.39 -22.52
N SER A 208 -1.47 -5.07 -22.57
CA SER A 208 -0.67 -5.20 -23.79
C SER A 208 -0.53 -6.65 -24.29
N GLU A 209 -0.79 -7.66 -23.45
CA GLU A 209 -0.84 -9.08 -23.86
C GLU A 209 -2.22 -9.52 -24.36
N PHE A 210 -3.20 -8.61 -24.36
CA PHE A 210 -4.55 -8.88 -24.86
C PHE A 210 -4.68 -8.48 -26.33
N ASP A 211 -5.28 -9.37 -27.11
CA ASP A 211 -5.73 -9.16 -28.48
C ASP A 211 -7.24 -8.88 -28.48
N PHE A 212 -7.58 -7.63 -28.79
CA PHE A 212 -8.95 -7.12 -28.91
C PHE A 212 -9.53 -7.27 -30.33
N THR A 213 -8.71 -7.73 -31.29
CA THR A 213 -9.09 -7.91 -32.70
C THR A 213 -9.49 -9.35 -33.02
N ALA A 214 -9.57 -10.19 -31.99
CA ALA A 214 -9.87 -11.61 -32.12
C ALA A 214 -11.16 -11.85 -32.91
N SER A 215 -11.10 -12.83 -33.81
CA SER A 215 -12.27 -13.28 -34.58
C SER A 215 -13.39 -13.76 -33.65
N PRO A 216 -14.66 -13.66 -34.08
CA PRO A 216 -15.78 -14.16 -33.29
C PRO A 216 -15.62 -15.64 -32.92
N ASP A 217 -15.79 -15.96 -31.65
CA ASP A 217 -15.68 -17.29 -31.06
C ASP A 217 -16.90 -17.52 -30.15
N PRO A 218 -17.99 -18.12 -30.66
CA PRO A 218 -19.20 -18.30 -29.87
C PRO A 218 -19.00 -19.24 -28.67
N SER A 219 -17.90 -20.00 -28.63
CA SER A 219 -17.57 -20.88 -27.52
C SER A 219 -16.83 -20.18 -26.38
N CYS A 220 -16.47 -18.89 -26.53
CA CYS A 220 -15.89 -18.09 -25.45
C CYS A 220 -16.36 -16.63 -25.47
N THR A 221 -17.43 -16.37 -24.74
CA THR A 221 -18.05 -15.03 -24.61
C THR A 221 -18.25 -14.70 -23.13
N ALA A 222 -18.71 -13.49 -22.83
CA ALA A 222 -19.04 -13.09 -21.46
C ALA A 222 -20.19 -13.93 -20.84
N SER A 223 -21.05 -14.55 -21.66
CA SER A 223 -22.16 -15.41 -21.22
C SER A 223 -21.89 -16.91 -21.38
N SER A 224 -20.98 -17.31 -22.28
CA SER A 224 -20.60 -18.70 -22.51
C SER A 224 -19.11 -18.88 -22.17
N ASN A 225 -18.83 -19.24 -20.93
CA ASN A 225 -17.47 -19.43 -20.40
C ASN A 225 -17.47 -20.37 -19.19
N THR A 226 -16.29 -20.62 -18.62
CA THR A 226 -16.10 -21.50 -17.45
C THR A 226 -16.70 -20.96 -16.14
N SER A 227 -17.17 -19.71 -16.10
CA SER A 227 -17.60 -18.98 -14.90
C SER A 227 -16.53 -18.89 -13.79
N SER A 228 -15.29 -19.29 -14.10
CA SER A 228 -14.15 -19.25 -13.18
C SER A 228 -13.68 -17.81 -12.95
N TRP A 229 -13.09 -17.57 -11.79
CA TRP A 229 -12.44 -16.31 -11.46
C TRP A 229 -10.93 -16.50 -11.45
N THR A 230 -10.22 -15.65 -12.17
CA THR A 230 -8.76 -15.66 -12.26
C THR A 230 -8.23 -14.30 -11.83
N LEU A 231 -7.44 -14.26 -10.75
CA LEU A 231 -6.61 -13.10 -10.43
C LEU A 231 -5.27 -13.28 -11.14
N LEU A 232 -5.05 -12.55 -12.23
CA LEU A 232 -3.84 -12.64 -13.04
C LEU A 232 -2.80 -11.64 -12.53
N VAL A 233 -1.77 -12.13 -11.86
CA VAL A 233 -0.80 -11.31 -11.12
C VAL A 233 0.53 -11.26 -11.88
N ARG A 234 0.94 -10.05 -12.26
CA ARG A 234 2.31 -9.75 -12.66
C ARG A 234 3.12 -9.29 -11.44
N ARG A 235 4.15 -10.06 -11.07
CA ARG A 235 5.00 -9.78 -9.90
C ARG A 235 6.21 -8.93 -10.28
N GLU A 236 6.64 -8.08 -9.36
CA GLU A 236 7.83 -7.25 -9.51
C GLU A 236 9.11 -8.09 -9.51
N TYR A 237 10.11 -7.71 -10.31
CA TYR A 237 11.36 -8.47 -10.46
C TYR A 237 12.38 -8.12 -9.37
N THR A 238 12.10 -8.53 -8.13
CA THR A 238 12.96 -8.26 -6.96
C THR A 238 12.73 -9.27 -5.85
N GLY A 239 13.78 -9.64 -5.09
CA GLY A 239 13.67 -10.49 -3.89
C GLY A 239 13.36 -9.70 -2.61
N ASN A 240 13.15 -8.39 -2.72
CA ASN A 240 12.95 -7.51 -1.58
C ASN A 240 11.55 -7.68 -0.99
N ILE A 241 11.50 -8.07 0.30
CA ILE A 241 10.25 -8.35 1.03
C ILE A 241 9.23 -7.20 0.99
N TRP A 242 9.68 -5.95 0.98
CA TRP A 242 8.78 -4.81 0.94
C TRP A 242 7.92 -4.84 -0.32
N HIS A 243 8.53 -5.06 -1.49
CA HIS A 243 7.81 -5.18 -2.77
C HIS A 243 6.84 -6.37 -2.78
N LYS A 244 7.21 -7.48 -2.14
CA LYS A 244 6.36 -8.66 -2.07
C LYS A 244 5.15 -8.47 -1.18
N LEU A 245 5.29 -7.75 -0.08
CA LEU A 245 4.16 -7.33 0.75
C LEU A 245 3.29 -6.30 0.03
N MET A 246 3.88 -5.41 -0.77
CA MET A 246 3.14 -4.48 -1.63
C MET A 246 2.24 -5.22 -2.62
N GLU A 247 2.78 -6.18 -3.37
CA GLU A 247 2.01 -7.00 -4.32
C GLU A 247 0.82 -7.69 -3.64
N LEU A 248 1.07 -8.38 -2.51
CA LEU A 248 0.02 -9.09 -1.77
C LEU A 248 -1.05 -8.14 -1.21
N TRP A 249 -0.64 -6.99 -0.68
CA TRP A 249 -1.56 -5.96 -0.20
C TRP A 249 -2.41 -5.41 -1.35
N GLN A 250 -1.82 -5.06 -2.49
CA GLN A 250 -2.54 -4.46 -3.60
C GLN A 250 -3.51 -5.46 -4.27
N ALA A 251 -3.15 -6.74 -4.31
CA ALA A 251 -4.08 -7.82 -4.65
C ALA A 251 -5.24 -7.92 -3.66
N MET A 252 -4.99 -7.80 -2.36
CA MET A 252 -6.03 -7.78 -1.34
C MET A 252 -7.02 -6.63 -1.54
N LEU A 253 -6.52 -5.40 -1.75
CA LEU A 253 -7.38 -4.23 -2.00
C LEU A 253 -8.18 -4.35 -3.30
N THR A 254 -7.59 -4.95 -4.34
CA THR A 254 -8.29 -5.25 -5.59
C THR A 254 -9.52 -6.13 -5.33
N LEU A 255 -9.36 -7.22 -4.58
CA LEU A 255 -10.45 -8.14 -4.28
C LEU A 255 -11.51 -7.51 -3.37
N ASP A 256 -11.09 -6.73 -2.37
CA ASP A 256 -12.01 -6.01 -1.49
C ASP A 256 -12.81 -4.95 -2.26
N ALA A 257 -12.18 -4.21 -3.17
CA ALA A 257 -12.85 -3.23 -4.01
C ALA A 257 -13.91 -3.89 -4.91
N LEU A 258 -13.61 -5.04 -5.53
CA LEU A 258 -14.58 -5.76 -6.37
C LEU A 258 -15.75 -6.36 -5.58
N ARG A 259 -15.56 -6.63 -4.28
CA ARG A 259 -16.65 -7.05 -3.37
C ARG A 259 -17.54 -5.88 -2.93
N LEU A 260 -17.03 -4.66 -2.98
CA LEU A 260 -17.78 -3.43 -2.70
C LEU A 260 -18.46 -2.87 -3.95
N ALA A 261 -17.81 -3.00 -5.10
CA ALA A 261 -18.28 -2.46 -6.36
C ALA A 261 -19.54 -3.17 -6.84
N ILE A 262 -20.60 -2.40 -7.14
CA ILE A 262 -21.86 -2.94 -7.65
C ILE A 262 -21.79 -3.09 -9.17
N ASN A 263 -22.11 -4.29 -9.67
CA ASN A 263 -22.29 -4.55 -11.08
C ASN A 263 -23.61 -3.93 -11.56
N PRO A 264 -23.57 -2.96 -12.50
CA PRO A 264 -24.79 -2.28 -12.96
C PRO A 264 -25.81 -3.20 -13.63
N SER A 265 -25.39 -4.36 -14.14
CA SER A 265 -26.28 -5.30 -14.84
C SER A 265 -27.02 -6.25 -13.91
N THR A 266 -26.46 -6.55 -12.73
CA THR A 266 -27.05 -7.49 -11.76
C THR A 266 -27.52 -6.82 -10.48
N ASN A 267 -27.12 -5.57 -10.24
CA ASN A 267 -27.34 -4.83 -9.00
C ASN A 267 -26.81 -5.57 -7.75
N ALA A 268 -25.74 -6.34 -7.93
CA ALA A 268 -25.04 -7.08 -6.87
C ALA A 268 -23.53 -6.81 -6.97
N PRO A 269 -22.72 -7.12 -5.94
CA PRO A 269 -21.27 -7.02 -6.01
C PRO A 269 -20.69 -7.73 -7.24
N TRP A 270 -19.63 -7.17 -7.84
CA TRP A 270 -18.92 -7.85 -8.94
C TRP A 270 -18.36 -9.20 -8.49
N LEU A 271 -17.75 -9.25 -7.30
CA LEU A 271 -17.20 -10.48 -6.71
C LEU A 271 -17.98 -10.83 -5.43
N SER A 272 -18.60 -12.01 -5.39
CA SER A 272 -19.28 -12.48 -4.18
C SER A 272 -18.32 -13.18 -3.21
N ALA A 273 -18.72 -13.38 -1.95
CA ALA A 273 -17.92 -14.15 -0.99
C ALA A 273 -17.72 -15.62 -1.41
N PRO A 274 -18.73 -16.34 -1.93
CA PRO A 274 -18.54 -17.66 -2.52
C PRO A 274 -17.59 -17.65 -3.72
N ASP A 275 -17.63 -16.63 -4.58
CA ASP A 275 -16.71 -16.55 -5.71
C ASP A 275 -15.25 -16.45 -5.24
N LEU A 276 -14.99 -15.61 -4.24
CA LEU A 276 -13.66 -15.44 -3.66
C LEU A 276 -13.12 -16.75 -3.06
N THR A 277 -13.91 -17.49 -2.29
CA THR A 277 -13.42 -18.67 -1.55
C THR A 277 -13.49 -19.97 -2.34
N ALA A 278 -14.48 -20.11 -3.22
CA ALA A 278 -14.75 -21.35 -3.95
C ALA A 278 -14.26 -21.33 -5.41
N ASN A 279 -14.24 -20.16 -6.06
CA ASN A 279 -14.10 -20.07 -7.52
C ASN A 279 -12.87 -19.27 -7.99
N LEU A 280 -12.25 -18.48 -7.11
CA LEU A 280 -11.06 -17.69 -7.44
C LEU A 280 -9.81 -18.56 -7.47
N GLN A 281 -9.11 -18.54 -8.60
CA GLN A 281 -7.74 -19.02 -8.75
C GLN A 281 -6.80 -17.84 -8.93
N ILE A 282 -5.75 -17.78 -8.10
CA ILE A 282 -4.66 -16.83 -8.28
C ILE A 282 -3.67 -17.44 -9.27
N VAL A 283 -3.31 -16.69 -10.30
CA VAL A 283 -2.36 -17.11 -11.33
C VAL A 283 -1.22 -16.10 -11.39
N LEU A 284 -0.02 -16.55 -11.06
CA LEU A 284 1.21 -15.76 -11.23
C LEU A 284 1.66 -15.89 -12.69
N GLU A 285 1.90 -14.74 -13.35
CA GLU A 285 2.21 -14.70 -14.79
C GLU A 285 3.53 -15.37 -15.19
N ASP A 286 4.39 -15.62 -14.20
CA ASP A 286 5.71 -16.19 -14.40
C ASP A 286 5.97 -17.36 -13.44
N ASP A 287 6.97 -18.19 -13.77
CA ASP A 287 7.29 -19.43 -13.08
C ASP A 287 8.34 -19.28 -11.95
N ARG A 288 8.78 -18.06 -11.64
CA ARG A 288 9.86 -17.85 -10.67
C ARG A 288 9.43 -18.23 -9.24
N PRO A 289 10.18 -19.06 -8.51
CA PRO A 289 9.90 -19.27 -7.10
C PRO A 289 10.29 -18.02 -6.30
N GLU A 290 9.42 -17.60 -5.38
CA GLU A 290 9.67 -16.51 -4.44
C GLU A 290 9.26 -16.93 -3.02
N GLN A 291 9.95 -16.40 -2.01
CA GLN A 291 9.77 -16.78 -0.59
C GLN A 291 8.32 -16.59 -0.11
N LEU A 292 7.61 -15.60 -0.66
CA LEU A 292 6.26 -15.22 -0.29
C LEU A 292 5.17 -15.88 -1.14
N ASP A 293 5.52 -16.81 -2.04
CA ASP A 293 4.53 -17.53 -2.86
C ASP A 293 3.45 -18.24 -2.03
N PRO A 294 3.77 -18.93 -0.91
CA PRO A 294 2.74 -19.54 -0.06
C PRO A 294 1.77 -18.54 0.56
N TRP A 295 2.17 -17.27 0.72
CA TRP A 295 1.32 -16.26 1.35
C TRP A 295 0.19 -15.77 0.45
N TRP A 296 0.23 -16.04 -0.86
CA TRP A 296 -0.90 -15.73 -1.74
C TRP A 296 -2.17 -16.50 -1.35
N SER A 297 -2.02 -17.65 -0.69
CA SER A 297 -3.15 -18.39 -0.11
C SER A 297 -3.88 -17.65 1.01
N LEU A 298 -3.31 -16.57 1.55
CA LEU A 298 -4.01 -15.63 2.43
C LEU A 298 -5.33 -15.14 1.83
N LEU A 299 -5.38 -14.94 0.52
CA LEU A 299 -6.49 -14.24 -0.14
C LEU A 299 -7.71 -15.14 -0.38
N ASN A 300 -7.51 -16.45 -0.56
CA ASN A 300 -8.57 -17.39 -0.93
C ASN A 300 -8.39 -18.83 -0.38
N ALA A 301 -7.42 -19.06 0.52
CA ALA A 301 -7.07 -20.37 1.07
C ALA A 301 -6.63 -21.42 0.03
N ARG A 302 -6.13 -21.00 -1.14
CA ARG A 302 -5.63 -21.90 -2.20
C ARG A 302 -4.22 -21.51 -2.64
N PRO A 303 -3.35 -22.48 -2.98
CA PRO A 303 -2.05 -22.15 -3.54
C PRO A 303 -2.21 -21.43 -4.89
N PRO A 304 -1.33 -20.46 -5.20
CA PRO A 304 -1.31 -19.85 -6.52
C PRO A 304 -0.89 -20.87 -7.57
N LEU A 305 -1.45 -20.75 -8.77
CA LEU A 305 -0.96 -21.45 -9.95
C LEU A 305 0.05 -20.57 -10.69
N ARG A 306 0.89 -21.22 -11.48
CA ARG A 306 1.69 -20.54 -12.50
C ARG A 306 0.92 -20.44 -13.80
N ARG A 307 1.21 -19.43 -14.61
CA ARG A 307 0.63 -19.29 -15.95
C ARG A 307 0.91 -20.51 -16.82
N SER A 308 2.10 -21.11 -16.72
CA SER A 308 2.46 -22.34 -17.43
C SER A 308 1.56 -23.53 -17.10
N ALA A 309 0.89 -23.52 -15.94
CA ALA A 309 -0.04 -24.56 -15.51
C ALA A 309 -1.48 -24.33 -16.03
N LEU A 310 -1.77 -23.20 -16.68
CA LEU A 310 -3.07 -22.98 -17.30
C LEU A 310 -3.21 -23.84 -18.55
N ALA A 311 -4.34 -24.54 -18.67
CA ALA A 311 -4.62 -25.34 -19.85
C ALA A 311 -4.74 -24.45 -21.10
N PRO A 312 -4.03 -24.75 -22.20
CA PRO A 312 -4.16 -24.02 -23.45
C PRO A 312 -5.61 -23.96 -23.94
N HIS A 313 -5.98 -22.85 -24.58
CA HIS A 313 -7.33 -22.61 -25.13
C HIS A 313 -8.45 -22.58 -24.09
N THR A 314 -8.16 -22.47 -22.80
CA THR A 314 -9.18 -22.29 -21.77
C THR A 314 -9.96 -20.99 -22.01
N CYS A 315 -11.30 -21.06 -21.93
CA CYS A 315 -12.14 -19.87 -21.89
C CYS A 315 -12.33 -19.42 -20.44
N LEU A 316 -11.54 -18.44 -20.03
CA LEU A 316 -11.59 -17.85 -18.69
C LEU A 316 -12.84 -16.97 -18.57
N GLY A 317 -13.61 -17.21 -17.52
CA GLY A 317 -14.88 -16.50 -17.29
C GLY A 317 -14.67 -15.06 -16.88
N ASN A 318 -13.93 -14.87 -15.80
CA ASN A 318 -13.60 -13.57 -15.20
C ASN A 318 -12.09 -13.50 -14.97
N VAL A 319 -11.40 -12.56 -15.61
CA VAL A 319 -9.96 -12.31 -15.44
C VAL A 319 -9.77 -10.93 -14.84
N ILE A 320 -9.25 -10.88 -13.62
CA ILE A 320 -8.93 -9.67 -12.89
C ILE A 320 -7.48 -9.31 -13.16
N LEU A 321 -7.26 -8.08 -13.64
CA LEU A 321 -5.97 -7.40 -13.69
C LEU A 321 -5.88 -6.49 -12.46
N PRO A 322 -5.05 -6.84 -11.45
CA PRO A 322 -5.05 -6.15 -10.17
C PRO A 322 -4.29 -4.83 -10.20
N LEU A 323 -4.41 -4.10 -9.09
CA LEU A 323 -3.49 -3.02 -8.75
C LEU A 323 -2.04 -3.53 -8.80
N ALA A 324 -1.14 -2.73 -9.36
CA ALA A 324 0.30 -2.98 -9.28
C ALA A 324 0.78 -2.91 -7.82
N GLY A 325 1.88 -3.58 -7.47
CA GLY A 325 2.45 -3.51 -6.11
C GLY A 325 2.70 -2.06 -5.67
N SER A 326 3.31 -1.25 -6.54
CA SER A 326 3.56 0.17 -6.27
C SER A 326 2.36 1.12 -6.40
N ALA A 327 1.15 0.58 -6.63
CA ALA A 327 -0.09 1.36 -6.63
C ALA A 327 -0.46 1.81 -5.20
N SER A 328 -1.54 2.59 -5.08
CA SER A 328 -2.03 3.25 -3.87
C SER A 328 -1.18 4.44 -3.39
N PRO A 329 -1.82 5.49 -2.84
CA PRO A 329 -1.15 6.55 -2.11
C PRO A 329 -0.39 6.05 -0.87
N PHE A 330 -0.76 4.91 -0.29
CA PHE A 330 -0.10 4.38 0.92
C PHE A 330 1.39 4.09 0.68
N TRP A 331 1.71 3.30 -0.34
CA TRP A 331 3.11 2.94 -0.61
C TRP A 331 3.94 4.12 -1.10
N SER A 332 3.33 5.04 -1.85
CA SER A 332 4.02 6.28 -2.24
C SER A 332 4.21 7.27 -1.10
N ALA A 333 3.33 7.28 -0.10
CA ALA A 333 3.55 8.04 1.13
C ALA A 333 4.78 7.51 1.89
N LEU A 334 5.15 6.23 1.74
CA LEU A 334 6.40 5.73 2.32
C LEU A 334 7.67 6.29 1.66
N LEU A 335 7.54 6.88 0.47
CA LEU A 335 8.65 7.46 -0.29
C LEU A 335 8.67 8.99 -0.21
N THR A 336 7.73 9.59 0.53
CA THR A 336 7.51 11.03 0.49
C THR A 336 8.47 11.77 1.40
N ALA A 337 8.95 12.92 0.94
CA ALA A 337 9.54 13.96 1.79
C ALA A 337 8.50 15.02 2.21
N VAL A 338 7.25 14.90 1.75
CA VAL A 338 6.17 15.86 1.98
C VAL A 338 5.55 15.64 3.35
N PRO A 339 5.61 16.63 4.26
CA PRO A 339 5.01 16.48 5.56
C PRO A 339 3.47 16.46 5.51
N HIS A 340 2.85 15.52 6.22
CA HIS A 340 1.39 15.43 6.37
C HIS A 340 0.96 14.98 7.78
N ALA A 341 -0.33 15.11 8.10
CA ALA A 341 -0.89 14.60 9.35
C ALA A 341 -0.92 13.06 9.34
N ALA A 342 -0.69 12.43 10.50
CA ALA A 342 -0.87 10.99 10.65
C ALA A 342 -2.36 10.63 10.55
N CYS A 343 -2.66 9.48 9.94
CA CYS A 343 -4.03 9.00 9.83
C CYS A 343 -4.53 8.51 11.18
N ARG A 344 -5.60 9.15 11.66
CA ARG A 344 -6.26 8.74 12.90
C ARG A 344 -7.58 8.03 12.64
N ALA A 345 -7.98 7.91 11.37
CA ALA A 345 -9.17 7.16 10.98
C ALA A 345 -8.90 5.65 11.17
N ALA A 346 -9.42 5.10 12.26
CA ALA A 346 -9.35 3.67 12.56
C ALA A 346 -10.72 3.01 12.31
N PRO A 347 -10.76 1.78 11.78
CA PRO A 347 -9.62 0.99 11.30
C PRO A 347 -9.15 1.42 9.90
N SER A 348 -7.82 1.42 9.69
CA SER A 348 -7.17 1.77 8.42
C SER A 348 -7.03 0.56 7.48
N LEU A 349 -6.63 0.79 6.22
CA LEU A 349 -6.29 -0.30 5.30
C LEU A 349 -5.11 -1.14 5.81
N ALA A 350 -4.18 -0.52 6.55
CA ALA A 350 -3.03 -1.20 7.14
C ALA A 350 -3.46 -2.17 8.24
N ASP A 351 -4.42 -1.78 9.08
CA ASP A 351 -4.92 -2.63 10.16
C ASP A 351 -5.59 -3.89 9.57
N ALA A 352 -6.41 -3.72 8.52
CA ALA A 352 -7.03 -4.85 7.84
C ALA A 352 -6.00 -5.80 7.20
N PHE A 353 -4.92 -5.28 6.64
CA PHE A 353 -3.83 -6.08 6.08
C PHE A 353 -3.09 -6.85 7.18
N VAL A 354 -2.67 -6.17 8.26
CA VAL A 354 -1.99 -6.78 9.41
C VAL A 354 -2.84 -7.90 10.00
N ASP A 355 -4.10 -7.63 10.30
CA ASP A 355 -5.03 -8.60 10.87
C ASP A 355 -5.19 -9.86 10.00
N ARG A 356 -5.24 -9.70 8.68
CA ARG A 356 -5.34 -10.81 7.73
C ARG A 356 -4.06 -11.63 7.73
N VAL A 357 -2.89 -10.99 7.66
CA VAL A 357 -1.59 -11.67 7.71
C VAL A 357 -1.43 -12.45 9.02
N LEU A 358 -1.73 -11.83 10.16
CA LEU A 358 -1.63 -12.48 11.46
C LEU A 358 -2.51 -13.72 11.59
N ARG A 359 -3.78 -13.63 11.14
CA ARG A 359 -4.67 -14.80 11.08
C ARG A 359 -4.13 -15.93 10.22
N PHE A 360 -3.57 -15.61 9.05
CA PHE A 360 -2.99 -16.61 8.16
C PHE A 360 -1.74 -17.26 8.74
N LEU A 361 -0.93 -16.51 9.47
CA LEU A 361 0.27 -17.02 10.14
C LEU A 361 -0.04 -17.75 11.45
N GLU A 362 -1.31 -17.78 11.88
CA GLU A 362 -1.75 -18.29 13.17
C GLU A 362 -0.94 -17.64 14.31
N LEU A 363 -0.88 -16.31 14.27
CA LEU A 363 -0.23 -15.47 15.26
C LEU A 363 -1.25 -14.51 15.86
N ASP A 364 -1.24 -14.37 17.17
CA ASP A 364 -2.08 -13.42 17.88
C ASP A 364 -1.36 -12.08 18.03
N ALA A 365 -2.10 -10.99 17.78
CA ALA A 365 -1.62 -9.66 18.10
C ALA A 365 -1.46 -9.53 19.63
N ARG A 366 -0.34 -8.94 20.09
CA ARG A 366 -0.15 -8.65 21.50
C ARG A 366 -1.20 -7.62 21.96
N PRO A 367 -2.01 -7.93 23.00
CA PRO A 367 -3.03 -7.00 23.45
C PRO A 367 -2.39 -5.75 24.09
N VAL A 368 -3.03 -4.59 23.97
CA VAL A 368 -2.54 -3.32 24.54
C VAL A 368 -2.38 -3.41 26.07
N SER A 369 -3.11 -4.31 26.74
CA SER A 369 -2.97 -4.57 28.17
C SER A 369 -1.69 -5.32 28.55
N ASP A 370 -1.01 -5.97 27.60
CA ASP A 370 0.23 -6.72 27.84
C ASP A 370 1.45 -5.79 27.79
N VAL A 371 1.58 -4.99 28.86
CA VAL A 371 2.61 -3.95 29.00
C VAL A 371 3.85 -4.54 29.66
N HIS A 372 4.98 -4.48 28.95
CA HIS A 372 6.29 -4.79 29.52
C HIS A 372 6.91 -3.54 30.15
N ALA A 373 6.91 -3.44 31.48
CA ALA A 373 7.36 -2.24 32.21
C ALA A 373 8.84 -2.27 32.66
N GLY A 374 9.58 -3.33 32.32
CA GLY A 374 10.97 -3.49 32.72
C GLY A 374 11.13 -3.83 34.21
N GLU A 375 10.20 -4.65 34.71
CA GLU A 375 10.19 -5.22 36.06
C GLU A 375 10.75 -6.66 36.03
N GLU A 376 11.06 -7.21 37.20
CA GLU A 376 11.55 -8.59 37.30
C GLU A 376 10.47 -9.57 36.80
N GLY A 377 10.84 -10.41 35.83
CA GLY A 377 9.90 -11.31 35.16
C GLY A 377 9.08 -10.66 34.03
N ASN A 378 9.07 -9.33 33.91
CA ASN A 378 8.37 -8.57 32.86
C ASN A 378 9.30 -7.53 32.17
N PRO A 379 10.37 -7.98 31.49
CA PRO A 379 11.36 -7.08 30.90
C PRO A 379 10.84 -6.45 29.60
N VAL A 380 11.21 -5.19 29.35
CA VAL A 380 11.05 -4.57 28.02
C VAL A 380 11.86 -5.36 27.00
N VAL A 381 11.28 -5.65 25.84
CA VAL A 381 11.89 -6.41 24.76
C VAL A 381 12.35 -5.46 23.65
N VAL A 382 13.66 -5.43 23.42
CA VAL A 382 14.29 -4.65 22.35
C VAL A 382 14.80 -5.60 21.29
N THR A 383 14.34 -5.42 20.06
CA THR A 383 14.81 -6.15 18.89
C THR A 383 15.64 -5.23 18.00
N VAL A 384 16.88 -5.63 17.72
CA VAL A 384 17.80 -4.97 16.80
C VAL A 384 17.97 -5.85 15.57
N ILE A 385 17.60 -5.32 14.41
CA ILE A 385 17.80 -5.97 13.12
C ILE A 385 19.27 -5.80 12.72
N ASP A 386 20.05 -6.86 12.85
CA ASP A 386 21.49 -6.90 12.56
C ASP A 386 21.74 -7.56 11.19
N ARG A 387 21.88 -6.73 10.16
CA ARG A 387 22.15 -7.18 8.79
C ARG A 387 23.56 -7.76 8.72
N GLN A 388 23.72 -8.92 8.05
CA GLN A 388 25.04 -9.57 7.91
C GLN A 388 25.71 -9.38 6.53
N VAL A 389 24.96 -8.91 5.53
CA VAL A 389 25.46 -8.79 4.14
C VAL A 389 25.91 -7.37 3.82
N ASN A 390 24.99 -6.41 3.86
CA ASN A 390 25.22 -4.99 3.62
C ASN A 390 24.63 -4.16 4.76
N ARG A 391 25.14 -2.95 4.95
CA ARG A 391 24.78 -2.02 6.02
C ARG A 391 24.88 -2.70 7.39
N LYS A 392 26.01 -3.37 7.62
CA LYS A 392 26.35 -3.94 8.92
C LYS A 392 26.61 -2.79 9.89
N ILE A 393 26.05 -2.85 11.10
CA ILE A 393 26.28 -1.78 12.08
C ILE A 393 27.72 -1.89 12.61
N PHE A 394 28.57 -0.93 12.27
CA PHE A 394 29.96 -0.95 12.70
C PHE A 394 30.06 -0.82 14.22
N GLY A 395 30.79 -1.73 14.87
CA GLY A 395 30.97 -1.71 16.33
C GLY A 395 29.76 -2.16 17.16
N LEU A 396 28.74 -2.77 16.55
CA LEU A 396 27.52 -3.22 17.25
C LEU A 396 27.77 -4.05 18.52
N PRO A 397 28.71 -5.03 18.56
CA PRO A 397 28.94 -5.81 19.78
C PRO A 397 29.31 -4.97 21.00
N LYS A 398 30.11 -3.90 20.80
CA LYS A 398 30.50 -2.97 21.86
C LYS A 398 29.29 -2.18 22.35
N MET A 399 28.52 -1.61 21.43
CA MET A 399 27.33 -0.81 21.76
C MET A 399 26.26 -1.64 22.49
N MET A 400 26.07 -2.90 22.06
CA MET A 400 25.17 -3.84 22.74
C MET A 400 25.69 -4.25 24.13
N ALA A 401 27.01 -4.35 24.33
CA ALA A 401 27.58 -4.59 25.65
C ALA A 401 27.30 -3.40 26.59
N THR A 402 27.45 -2.17 26.11
CA THR A 402 27.10 -0.95 26.85
C THR A 402 25.61 -0.92 27.25
N LEU A 403 24.70 -1.20 26.31
CA LEU A 403 23.26 -1.26 26.58
C LEU A 403 22.91 -2.35 27.60
N ARG A 404 23.48 -3.56 27.48
CA ARG A 404 23.27 -4.65 28.43
C ARG A 404 23.82 -4.36 29.81
N ALA A 405 24.95 -3.66 29.92
CA ALA A 405 25.50 -3.26 31.21
C ALA A 405 24.60 -2.24 31.93
N ARG A 406 23.95 -1.34 31.19
CA ARG A 406 23.08 -0.28 31.75
C ARG A 406 21.66 -0.74 32.05
N TRP A 407 21.11 -1.65 31.23
CA TRP A 407 19.70 -2.06 31.29
C TRP A 407 19.47 -3.54 31.59
N GLY A 408 20.56 -4.30 31.81
CA GLY A 408 20.50 -5.70 32.20
C GLY A 408 19.58 -5.91 33.40
N GLY A 409 18.74 -6.93 33.33
CA GLY A 409 17.72 -7.24 34.34
C GLY A 409 16.36 -6.57 34.10
N ARG A 410 16.31 -5.44 33.39
CA ARG A 410 15.05 -4.73 33.03
C ARG A 410 14.70 -4.85 31.56
N VAL A 411 15.69 -5.09 30.70
CA VAL A 411 15.53 -5.17 29.25
C VAL A 411 16.10 -6.48 28.73
N ARG A 412 15.36 -7.12 27.83
CA ARG A 412 15.79 -8.26 27.03
C ARG A 412 16.14 -7.78 25.63
N PHE A 413 17.36 -8.05 25.19
CA PHE A 413 17.84 -7.66 23.86
C PHE A 413 17.89 -8.87 22.92
N HIS A 414 17.19 -8.78 21.79
CA HIS A 414 17.33 -9.65 20.63
C HIS A 414 18.14 -8.93 19.56
N VAL A 415 19.26 -9.51 19.14
CA VAL A 415 20.05 -9.02 17.99
C VAL A 415 19.95 -10.11 16.93
N VAL A 416 19.31 -9.81 15.80
CA VAL A 416 18.82 -10.84 14.89
C VAL A 416 19.08 -10.45 13.44
N ASP A 417 19.64 -11.38 12.68
CA ASP A 417 19.64 -11.32 11.23
C ASP A 417 18.33 -11.89 10.69
N PHE A 418 17.44 -11.01 10.21
CA PHE A 418 16.17 -11.45 9.62
C PHE A 418 16.37 -12.28 8.35
N ALA A 419 17.47 -12.13 7.61
CA ALA A 419 17.75 -12.97 6.45
C ALA A 419 18.04 -14.43 6.82
N ALA A 420 18.37 -14.70 8.08
CA ALA A 420 18.70 -16.04 8.58
C ALA A 420 17.50 -16.79 9.21
N ILE A 421 16.32 -16.17 9.27
CA ILE A 421 15.11 -16.77 9.88
C ILE A 421 13.91 -16.66 8.95
N GLU A 422 12.99 -17.62 9.10
CA GLU A 422 11.75 -17.67 8.32
C GLU A 422 10.87 -16.44 8.58
N LEU A 423 10.14 -15.99 7.57
CA LEU A 423 9.36 -14.76 7.67
C LEU A 423 8.28 -14.82 8.77
N ARG A 424 7.63 -15.97 8.96
CA ARG A 424 6.70 -16.17 10.09
C ARG A 424 7.38 -15.91 11.43
N GLU A 425 8.63 -16.33 11.57
CA GLU A 425 9.42 -16.13 12.79
C GLU A 425 9.85 -14.67 12.95
N GLN A 426 10.17 -13.96 11.86
CA GLN A 426 10.41 -12.52 11.89
C GLN A 426 9.17 -11.77 12.41
N VAL A 427 7.97 -12.09 11.91
CA VAL A 427 6.70 -11.51 12.38
C VAL A 427 6.48 -11.82 13.86
N ARG A 428 6.62 -13.09 14.27
CA ARG A 428 6.45 -13.53 15.66
C ARG A 428 7.38 -12.79 16.62
N LEU A 429 8.64 -12.61 16.24
CA LEU A 429 9.64 -11.94 17.06
C LEU A 429 9.30 -10.45 17.22
N VAL A 430 8.85 -9.79 16.16
CA VAL A 430 8.49 -8.36 16.19
C VAL A 430 7.20 -8.12 16.97
N LEU A 431 6.21 -9.03 16.90
CA LEU A 431 5.01 -8.98 17.74
C LEU A 431 5.31 -9.01 19.24
N GLY A 432 6.40 -9.68 19.64
CA GLY A 432 6.86 -9.73 21.03
C GLY A 432 7.77 -8.58 21.45
N SER A 433 8.02 -7.60 20.56
CA SER A 433 8.95 -6.49 20.81
C SER A 433 8.22 -5.23 21.30
N ASP A 434 8.86 -4.48 22.19
CA ASP A 434 8.45 -3.14 22.62
C ASP A 434 9.25 -2.03 21.93
N VAL A 435 10.47 -2.37 21.49
CA VAL A 435 11.33 -1.49 20.70
C VAL A 435 11.87 -2.26 19.50
N LEU A 436 11.71 -1.71 18.29
CA LEU A 436 12.33 -2.21 17.08
C LEU A 436 13.39 -1.23 16.59
N VAL A 437 14.63 -1.69 16.45
CA VAL A 437 15.77 -0.91 15.94
C VAL A 437 16.19 -1.49 14.60
N GLY A 438 16.29 -0.68 13.56
CA GLY A 438 16.73 -1.16 12.26
C GLY A 438 17.00 -0.07 11.24
N HIS A 439 17.75 -0.42 10.21
CA HIS A 439 18.03 0.46 9.07
C HIS A 439 16.77 0.76 8.26
N HIS A 440 16.71 1.98 7.73
CA HIS A 440 15.75 2.34 6.69
C HIS A 440 15.74 1.28 5.57
N GLY A 441 14.55 0.96 5.08
CA GLY A 441 14.33 0.04 3.97
C GLY A 441 13.59 -1.23 4.40
N ALA A 442 13.71 -2.28 3.57
CA ALA A 442 12.80 -3.44 3.61
C ALA A 442 12.70 -4.18 4.95
N GLY A 443 13.80 -4.24 5.70
CA GLY A 443 13.78 -4.86 7.03
C GLY A 443 12.85 -4.13 8.00
N LEU A 444 12.78 -2.80 7.89
CA LEU A 444 11.95 -1.95 8.73
C LEU A 444 10.45 -1.99 8.36
N THR A 445 10.07 -2.64 7.26
CA THR A 445 8.65 -2.94 6.96
C THR A 445 7.98 -3.75 8.08
N HIS A 446 8.76 -4.43 8.92
CA HIS A 446 8.26 -5.12 10.11
C HIS A 446 7.61 -4.19 11.14
N VAL A 447 7.75 -2.87 11.02
CA VAL A 447 6.94 -1.90 11.78
C VAL A 447 5.44 -2.18 11.66
N LEU A 448 4.96 -2.76 10.54
CA LEU A 448 3.56 -3.18 10.40
C LEU A 448 3.08 -4.10 11.53
N TRP A 449 3.93 -5.03 11.95
CA TRP A 449 3.63 -6.07 12.93
C TRP A 449 3.94 -5.64 14.36
N LEU A 450 4.68 -4.55 14.53
CA LEU A 450 5.07 -4.06 15.85
C LEU A 450 3.81 -3.65 16.64
N PRO A 451 3.63 -4.11 17.89
CA PRO A 451 2.46 -3.79 18.70
C PRO A 451 2.25 -2.27 18.81
N THR A 452 1.00 -1.83 18.82
CA THR A 452 0.66 -0.43 19.04
C THR A 452 1.26 0.08 20.34
N GLU A 453 1.57 1.37 20.37
CA GLU A 453 2.32 2.02 21.45
C GLU A 453 3.80 1.61 21.55
N SER A 454 4.33 0.66 20.79
CA SER A 454 5.79 0.36 20.82
C SER A 454 6.65 1.53 20.30
N ALA A 455 7.97 1.40 20.37
CA ALA A 455 8.91 2.36 19.78
C ALA A 455 9.67 1.79 18.57
N VAL A 456 9.95 2.65 17.60
CA VAL A 456 10.77 2.36 16.42
C VAL A 456 11.98 3.30 16.46
N VAL A 457 13.16 2.72 16.29
CA VAL A 457 14.41 3.44 16.06
C VAL A 457 14.87 3.15 14.63
N GLU A 458 14.71 4.15 13.77
CA GLU A 458 15.10 4.08 12.38
C GLU A 458 16.51 4.64 12.18
N ILE A 459 17.41 3.81 11.64
CA ILE A 459 18.75 4.21 11.25
C ILE A 459 18.68 4.69 9.80
N LEU A 460 18.81 6.01 9.62
CA LEU A 460 18.75 6.69 8.33
C LEU A 460 20.14 6.78 7.68
N PRO A 461 20.23 6.71 6.35
CA PRO A 461 21.46 7.03 5.63
C PRO A 461 21.98 8.45 5.94
N PRO A 462 23.25 8.76 5.60
CA PRO A 462 23.83 10.08 5.90
C PRO A 462 23.05 11.24 5.27
N VAL A 463 22.51 11.03 4.07
CA VAL A 463 21.65 11.99 3.38
C VAL A 463 20.35 11.29 3.00
N PHE A 464 19.27 11.61 3.72
CA PHE A 464 17.98 10.97 3.50
C PHE A 464 16.82 11.90 3.89
N SER A 465 15.81 12.03 3.02
CA SER A 465 14.69 12.95 3.21
C SER A 465 13.32 12.27 3.26
N ASN A 466 13.23 10.96 3.01
CA ASN A 466 11.94 10.28 3.04
C ASN A 466 11.47 10.12 4.49
N LEU A 467 10.20 10.43 4.70
CA LEU A 467 9.52 10.41 6.00
C LEU A 467 8.60 9.19 6.14
N GLY A 468 8.70 8.22 5.25
CA GLY A 468 7.72 7.14 5.13
C GLY A 468 7.51 6.32 6.39
N PHE A 469 8.58 5.75 6.94
CA PHE A 469 8.48 4.95 8.16
C PHE A 469 8.08 5.78 9.37
N ARG A 470 8.36 7.09 9.38
CA ARG A 470 7.80 8.00 10.39
C ARG A 470 6.27 8.02 10.34
N TYR A 471 5.69 8.11 9.15
CA TYR A 471 4.22 8.12 9.00
C TYR A 471 3.61 6.77 9.33
N LEU A 472 4.19 5.69 8.79
CA LEU A 472 3.74 4.34 9.11
C LEU A 472 3.78 4.05 10.62
N SER A 473 4.88 4.43 11.28
CA SER A 473 5.03 4.28 12.73
C SER A 473 3.95 5.06 13.47
N ARG A 474 3.69 6.31 13.07
CA ARG A 474 2.65 7.15 13.73
C ARG A 474 1.23 6.61 13.51
N ASP A 475 0.93 6.13 12.31
CA ASP A 475 -0.37 5.55 11.97
C ASP A 475 -0.63 4.26 12.76
N ARG A 476 0.42 3.47 13.01
CA ARG A 476 0.37 2.28 13.87
C ARG A 476 0.47 2.60 15.38
N GLY A 477 0.58 3.89 15.73
CA GLY A 477 0.60 4.37 17.11
C GLY A 477 1.94 4.19 17.82
N HIS A 478 3.05 4.14 17.09
CA HIS A 478 4.39 3.97 17.65
C HIS A 478 5.06 5.31 17.96
N VAL A 479 5.96 5.28 18.95
CA VAL A 479 6.98 6.32 19.11
C VAL A 479 8.02 6.12 18.01
N HIS A 480 8.33 7.16 17.23
CA HIS A 480 9.32 7.09 16.16
C HIS A 480 10.52 7.98 16.48
N LEU A 481 11.69 7.36 16.50
CA LEU A 481 12.98 8.01 16.74
C LEU A 481 13.91 7.68 15.57
N THR A 482 14.78 8.62 15.22
CA THR A 482 15.72 8.47 14.12
C THR A 482 17.12 8.74 14.60
N MET A 483 18.08 8.01 14.04
CA MET A 483 19.49 8.38 14.06
C MET A 483 20.04 8.37 12.63
N HIS A 484 21.10 9.13 12.37
CA HIS A 484 21.73 9.17 11.07
C HIS A 484 23.08 8.45 11.06
N GLU A 485 23.29 7.67 10.01
CA GLU A 485 24.61 7.19 9.63
C GLU A 485 25.53 8.37 9.29
N MET A 486 26.83 8.14 9.46
CA MET A 486 27.90 9.07 9.12
C MET A 486 28.67 8.55 7.91
N TRP A 487 29.25 9.46 7.13
CA TRP A 487 30.27 9.04 6.16
C TRP A 487 31.47 8.44 6.90
N PRO A 488 32.16 7.42 6.34
CA PRO A 488 33.30 6.78 7.00
C PRO A 488 34.40 7.79 7.41
N GLU A 489 34.61 8.82 6.60
CA GLU A 489 35.56 9.89 6.88
C GLU A 489 35.11 10.79 8.05
N GLU A 490 33.82 11.09 8.14
CA GLU A 490 33.23 11.85 9.27
C GLU A 490 33.32 11.05 10.57
N TRP A 491 33.03 9.76 10.48
CA TRP A 491 33.16 8.84 11.60
C TRP A 491 34.61 8.76 12.08
N ASN A 492 35.58 8.58 11.16
CA ASN A 492 37.00 8.54 11.49
C ASN A 492 37.49 9.85 12.11
N LYS A 493 37.02 10.99 11.61
CA LYS A 493 37.33 12.29 12.23
C LYS A 493 36.77 12.40 13.64
N THR A 494 35.52 11.97 13.83
CA THR A 494 34.82 12.11 15.10
C THR A 494 35.34 11.14 16.16
N VAL A 495 35.59 9.89 15.79
CA VAL A 495 35.92 8.80 16.71
C VAL A 495 37.43 8.61 16.87
N ASN A 496 38.19 8.74 15.78
CA ASN A 496 39.64 8.48 15.77
C ASN A 496 40.48 9.77 15.69
N ALA A 497 39.86 10.94 15.71
CA ALA A 497 40.52 12.25 15.55
C ALA A 497 41.40 12.33 14.29
N LEU A 498 41.01 11.63 13.22
CA LEU A 498 41.72 11.67 11.94
C LEU A 498 41.29 12.88 11.11
N GLU A 499 42.23 13.54 10.44
CA GLU A 499 41.88 14.60 9.50
C GLU A 499 41.21 14.03 8.25
N TYR A 500 40.38 14.86 7.61
CA TYR A 500 39.76 14.48 6.34
C TYR A 500 40.84 14.28 5.25
N PRO A 501 40.65 13.32 4.33
CA PRO A 501 41.50 13.23 3.14
C PRO A 501 41.54 14.56 2.39
N GLN A 502 42.69 14.92 1.84
CA GLN A 502 42.85 16.19 1.13
C GLN A 502 41.82 16.33 0.00
N GLY A 503 41.02 17.40 0.04
CA GLY A 503 40.01 17.68 -0.97
C GLY A 503 38.69 16.93 -0.79
N TRP A 504 38.55 16.12 0.27
CA TRP A 504 37.29 15.45 0.59
C TRP A 504 36.17 16.46 0.91
N LYS A 505 34.96 16.15 0.45
CA LYS A 505 33.72 16.86 0.76
C LYS A 505 32.63 15.83 0.97
N ALA A 506 31.76 16.06 1.95
CA ALA A 506 30.60 15.21 2.20
C ALA A 506 29.73 15.10 0.93
N PRO A 507 29.40 13.89 0.49
CA PRO A 507 28.44 13.69 -0.59
C PRO A 507 27.09 14.35 -0.25
N THR A 508 26.47 14.97 -1.26
CA THR A 508 25.15 15.62 -1.14
C THR A 508 23.99 14.76 -1.62
N SER A 509 24.31 13.57 -2.13
CA SER A 509 23.35 12.53 -2.54
C SER A 509 23.43 11.36 -1.57
N ASP A 510 22.43 10.48 -1.64
CA ASP A 510 22.35 9.26 -0.82
C ASP A 510 23.48 8.24 -1.07
N GLY A 511 24.30 8.46 -2.10
CA GLY A 511 25.57 7.76 -2.34
C GLY A 511 25.45 6.27 -2.65
N GLY A 512 24.24 5.77 -2.94
CA GLY A 512 24.01 4.33 -3.08
C GLY A 512 24.11 3.59 -1.75
N TRP A 513 23.70 4.22 -0.65
CA TRP A 513 23.73 3.69 0.72
C TRP A 513 23.24 2.24 0.88
N GLN A 514 22.34 1.80 0.01
CA GLN A 514 21.82 0.43 -0.04
C GLN A 514 22.92 -0.63 -0.21
N GLU A 515 24.03 -0.27 -0.86
CA GLU A 515 25.15 -1.14 -1.19
C GLU A 515 26.34 -0.99 -0.24
N PHE A 516 26.26 -0.09 0.76
CA PHE A 516 27.36 0.06 1.72
C PHE A 516 27.57 -1.22 2.50
N GLU A 517 28.82 -1.61 2.71
CA GLU A 517 29.14 -2.77 3.55
C GLU A 517 28.84 -2.47 5.03
N TRP A 518 29.21 -1.27 5.48
CA TRP A 518 29.16 -0.83 6.87
C TRP A 518 28.36 0.46 7.03
N SER A 519 27.58 0.52 8.09
CA SER A 519 26.89 1.72 8.58
C SER A 519 27.64 2.25 9.80
N TYR A 520 28.12 3.49 9.70
CA TYR A 520 28.94 4.13 10.73
C TYR A 520 28.10 5.11 11.54
N MET A 521 28.29 5.11 12.86
CA MET A 521 27.68 6.04 13.81
C MET A 521 28.52 6.07 15.08
N THR A 522 28.37 7.10 15.90
CA THR A 522 29.05 7.14 17.20
C THR A 522 28.34 6.21 18.19
N GLU A 523 29.07 5.74 19.20
CA GLU A 523 28.47 4.95 20.29
C GLU A 523 27.40 5.76 21.03
N ASP A 524 27.65 7.05 21.27
CA ASP A 524 26.70 7.94 21.97
C ASP A 524 25.39 8.11 21.18
N GLU A 525 25.45 8.23 19.86
CA GLU A 525 24.26 8.37 19.01
C GLU A 525 23.40 7.09 19.04
N PHE A 526 24.04 5.93 18.81
CA PHE A 526 23.32 4.65 18.81
C PHE A 526 22.76 4.32 20.20
N VAL A 527 23.62 4.31 21.22
CA VAL A 527 23.22 3.98 22.59
C VAL A 527 22.20 4.99 23.09
N GLY A 528 22.44 6.30 22.90
CA GLY A 528 21.54 7.35 23.36
C GLY A 528 20.13 7.27 22.76
N THR A 529 20.03 7.02 21.45
CA THR A 529 18.73 6.92 20.76
C THR A 529 17.98 5.65 21.17
N VAL A 530 18.67 4.50 21.26
CA VAL A 530 18.06 3.25 21.73
C VAL A 530 17.63 3.37 23.20
N GLU A 531 18.40 4.05 24.04
CA GLU A 531 18.00 4.33 25.42
C GLU A 531 16.78 5.23 25.52
N ALA A 532 16.65 6.24 24.66
CA ALA A 532 15.46 7.08 24.59
C ALA A 532 14.22 6.24 24.27
N ALA A 533 14.35 5.30 23.32
CA ALA A 533 13.28 4.35 22.98
C ALA A 533 12.93 3.45 24.17
N ILE A 534 13.93 2.84 24.85
CA ILE A 534 13.72 2.01 26.05
C ILE A 534 12.99 2.80 27.14
N ARG A 535 13.42 4.04 27.41
CA ARG A 535 12.79 4.89 28.44
C ARG A 535 11.32 5.20 28.13
N SER A 536 10.96 5.31 26.85
CA SER A 536 9.56 5.50 26.43
C SER A 536 8.66 4.30 26.77
N GLN A 537 9.25 3.11 26.96
CA GLN A 537 8.55 1.87 27.31
C GLN A 537 8.58 1.62 28.81
N VAL A 538 9.76 1.71 29.44
CA VAL A 538 9.95 1.50 30.89
C VAL A 538 9.15 2.49 31.75
N GLY A 539 8.88 3.70 31.23
CA GLY A 539 8.09 4.71 31.94
C GLY A 539 6.58 4.42 32.02
N ARG A 540 6.09 3.34 31.40
CA ARG A 540 4.66 3.03 31.35
C ARG A 540 4.22 2.38 32.65
N LYS A 541 3.23 3.00 33.31
CA LYS A 541 2.58 2.39 34.47
C LYS A 541 1.58 1.35 33.97
N MET A 542 1.60 0.17 34.57
CA MET A 542 0.44 -0.70 34.56
C MET A 542 -0.68 0.04 35.30
N VAL A 543 -1.79 0.32 34.61
CA VAL A 543 -3.03 0.64 35.32
C VAL A 543 -3.55 -0.70 35.83
N ALA A 544 -3.37 -0.94 37.12
CA ALA A 544 -3.83 -2.13 37.80
C ALA A 544 -5.36 -2.23 37.84
#